data_AF-A0AAD2CSA4-F1
#
_entry.id   AF-A0AAD2CSA4-F1
#
_cell.length_a   1.000
_cell.length_b   1.000
_cell.length_c   1.000
_cell.angle_alpha   90.00
_cell.angle_beta   90.00
_cell.angle_gamma   90.00
#
_symmetry.space_group_name_H-M   'P 1'
#
loop_
_entity.id
_entity.type
_entity.pdbx_description
1 polymer ?
#
loop_
_entity_poly.entity_id
_entity_poly.type
_entity_poly.pdbx_seq_one_letter_code
_entity_poly.pdbx_strand_id
1 'polypeptide(L)'
;MSHRENVKELHIAPMIDVSTPEFHHLFRILSKRVILWTAMHVDETLVFTDNVDQHLELATPELHPIVCQIGGRTPEYAVKASQMIHERFGYDEINLNIDCPSNRVSGKRCFGAILMADPHKDTAYAMVQAMAKGEQTTMSNAGGEGNGHETEDHDDQIAKDTTSTTPSTHPTTKRKSIPISVKTRVGCETPDGVCLDTTEHLISFVRNLRQHGCHRFYIHARKVVIGGLSPIQNRIVPPLNYPRVYQLCSEFPDCQFVLNAGISGLQAAKDICQGISQSDYEEHRSMYHVASNGSCTVPPIGKAPTNLVGCMLGRACMEHPAMFHDVDRYWYGESSNPCQNRRQVLEQYMAYLQKVYPPRCGDDQDDMVTSRILLASQPLPFHITKQCPICHTNNENQQLPVQSLEERHKQPSKIITRVMDRSFKPILGMFFGLPKSKFYRKELERLSRDTKLRNCGPAHVLKRVLESLPDELLDQDFLPTERMTNIPVHHAPDQSNKRKRSK
;
A
#
# COMPACT_ATOMS: atom_id res chain seq x y z
N MET A 1 -3.27 -34.78 -7.18
CA MET A 1 -2.99 -33.43 -6.66
C MET A 1 -4.30 -32.82 -6.20
N SER A 2 -4.54 -32.78 -4.88
CA SER A 2 -5.76 -32.19 -4.32
C SER A 2 -5.87 -30.73 -4.76
N HIS A 3 -6.97 -30.35 -5.40
CA HIS A 3 -7.30 -28.95 -5.65
C HIS A 3 -7.36 -28.24 -4.30
N ARG A 4 -6.30 -27.53 -3.90
CA ARG A 4 -6.44 -26.47 -2.91
C ARG A 4 -7.42 -25.50 -3.56
N GLU A 5 -8.62 -25.34 -2.98
CA GLU A 5 -9.47 -24.21 -3.31
C GLU A 5 -8.58 -22.96 -3.33
N ASN A 6 -8.64 -22.15 -4.39
CA ASN A 6 -7.85 -20.94 -4.48
C ASN A 6 -8.22 -20.04 -3.30
N VAL A 7 -7.35 -20.00 -2.28
CA VAL A 7 -7.53 -19.19 -1.09
C VAL A 7 -7.73 -17.74 -1.54
N LYS A 8 -8.83 -17.12 -1.12
CA LYS A 8 -9.17 -15.74 -1.51
C LYS A 8 -8.08 -14.79 -1.04
N GLU A 9 -7.92 -13.70 -1.76
CA GLU A 9 -6.89 -12.69 -1.52
C GLU A 9 -7.40 -11.59 -0.58
N LEU A 10 -6.55 -11.13 0.34
CA LEU A 10 -6.82 -9.94 1.15
C LEU A 10 -5.75 -8.87 0.89
N HIS A 11 -6.18 -7.72 0.38
CA HIS A 11 -5.30 -6.61 0.04
C HIS A 11 -5.43 -5.46 1.03
N ILE A 12 -4.31 -4.81 1.31
CA ILE A 12 -4.26 -3.52 2.00
C ILE A 12 -4.18 -2.42 0.95
N ALA A 13 -5.20 -1.57 0.87
CA ALA A 13 -5.38 -0.62 -0.22
C ALA A 13 -4.23 0.39 -0.37
N PRO A 14 -3.95 0.88 -1.59
CA PRO A 14 -3.02 1.98 -1.80
C PRO A 14 -3.58 3.26 -1.19
N MET A 15 -2.81 3.87 -0.28
CA MET A 15 -3.23 5.06 0.46
C MET A 15 -2.08 6.07 0.51
N ILE A 16 -2.28 7.22 -0.15
CA ILE A 16 -1.32 8.33 -0.13
C ILE A 16 -1.04 8.75 1.32
N ASP A 17 0.24 8.95 1.64
CA ASP A 17 0.76 9.27 2.97
C ASP A 17 0.51 8.20 4.05
N VAL A 18 0.06 7.00 3.68
CA VAL A 18 -0.20 5.90 4.64
C VAL A 18 0.53 4.64 4.24
N SER A 19 0.43 4.21 2.97
CA SER A 19 1.12 3.04 2.41
C SER A 19 2.61 3.33 2.22
N THR A 20 3.26 3.74 3.30
CA THR A 20 4.69 3.97 3.39
C THR A 20 5.38 2.69 3.82
N PRO A 21 6.70 2.60 3.65
CA PRO A 21 7.45 1.40 4.04
C PRO A 21 7.33 1.05 5.53
N GLU A 22 7.22 2.06 6.40
CA GLU A 22 6.95 1.84 7.82
C GLU A 22 5.59 1.13 8.05
N PHE A 23 4.58 1.52 7.28
CA PHE A 23 3.27 0.87 7.31
C PHE A 23 3.31 -0.55 6.75
N HIS A 24 4.06 -0.78 5.66
CA HIS A 24 4.26 -2.12 5.11
C HIS A 24 4.94 -3.05 6.09
N HIS A 25 5.98 -2.58 6.78
CA HIS A 25 6.66 -3.36 7.81
C HIS A 25 5.76 -3.67 9.01
N LEU A 26 4.94 -2.71 9.47
CA LEU A 26 3.93 -3.00 10.50
C LEU A 26 2.99 -4.13 10.05
N PHE A 27 2.50 -4.08 8.81
CA PHE A 27 1.60 -5.12 8.30
C PHE A 27 2.31 -6.47 8.10
N ARG A 28 3.62 -6.50 7.81
CA ARG A 28 4.41 -7.75 7.79
C ARG A 28 4.68 -8.34 9.18
N ILE A 29 4.57 -7.53 10.23
CA ILE A 29 4.56 -8.03 11.61
C ILE A 29 3.19 -8.64 11.93
N LEU A 30 2.09 -8.04 11.46
CA LEU A 30 0.73 -8.55 11.70
C LEU A 30 0.38 -9.78 10.83
N SER A 31 0.92 -9.87 9.62
CA SER A 31 0.60 -10.90 8.63
C SER A 31 1.72 -11.14 7.63
N LYS A 32 1.98 -12.41 7.33
CA LYS A 32 2.90 -12.82 6.26
C LYS A 32 2.24 -12.94 4.88
N ARG A 33 0.92 -12.85 4.80
CA ARG A 33 0.15 -13.25 3.61
C ARG A 33 -0.66 -12.15 2.94
N VAL A 34 -1.05 -11.10 3.67
CA VAL A 34 -1.80 -9.99 3.08
C VAL A 34 -1.01 -9.35 1.94
N ILE A 35 -1.72 -8.96 0.88
CA ILE A 35 -1.11 -8.33 -0.28
C ILE A 35 -0.99 -6.83 -0.01
N LEU A 36 0.23 -6.35 0.01
CA LEU A 36 0.54 -4.95 0.25
C LEU A 36 0.47 -4.14 -1.05
N TRP A 37 0.32 -2.83 -0.90
CA TRP A 37 0.26 -1.89 -2.01
C TRP A 37 1.10 -0.67 -1.68
N THR A 38 1.88 -0.19 -2.64
CA THR A 38 2.51 1.13 -2.53
C THR A 38 1.44 2.23 -2.46
N ALA A 39 1.84 3.45 -2.08
CA ALA A 39 1.06 4.62 -2.46
C ALA A 39 1.04 4.77 -4.00
N MET A 40 0.12 5.59 -4.52
CA MET A 40 0.10 5.89 -5.95
C MET A 40 1.32 6.75 -6.33
N HIS A 41 2.17 6.23 -7.20
CA HIS A 41 3.29 6.96 -7.80
C HIS A 41 2.87 7.57 -9.14
N VAL A 42 3.42 8.71 -9.49
CA VAL A 42 3.15 9.37 -10.77
C VAL A 42 4.16 8.85 -11.78
N ASP A 43 3.69 8.29 -12.89
CA ASP A 43 4.55 7.71 -13.94
C ASP A 43 5.62 8.69 -14.45
N GLU A 44 5.22 9.90 -14.81
CA GLU A 44 6.09 10.99 -15.25
C GLU A 44 7.17 11.32 -14.20
N THR A 45 6.82 11.32 -12.91
CA THR A 45 7.80 11.54 -11.86
C THR A 45 8.82 10.42 -11.80
N LEU A 46 8.41 9.16 -11.99
CA LEU A 46 9.34 8.03 -12.00
C LEU A 46 10.25 8.04 -13.23
N VAL A 47 9.76 8.52 -14.37
CA VAL A 47 10.54 8.57 -15.63
C VAL A 47 11.59 9.69 -15.63
N PHE A 48 11.28 10.84 -15.02
CA PHE A 48 12.14 12.03 -15.11
C PHE A 48 12.92 12.36 -13.83
N THR A 49 12.76 11.58 -12.75
CA THR A 49 13.54 11.79 -11.53
C THR A 49 14.94 11.16 -11.66
N ASP A 50 15.96 11.88 -11.20
CA ASP A 50 17.32 11.33 -11.09
C ASP A 50 17.46 10.40 -9.87
N ASN A 51 16.48 10.39 -8.95
CA ASN A 51 16.55 9.64 -7.69
C ASN A 51 15.30 8.81 -7.42
N VAL A 52 15.04 7.84 -8.30
CA VAL A 52 13.85 6.98 -8.24
C VAL A 52 13.77 6.14 -6.95
N ASP A 53 14.91 5.81 -6.33
CA ASP A 53 14.97 5.02 -5.10
C ASP A 53 14.42 5.78 -3.86
N GLN A 54 14.27 7.11 -3.95
CA GLN A 54 13.53 7.90 -2.95
C GLN A 54 12.02 7.81 -3.12
N HIS A 55 11.55 7.41 -4.30
CA HIS A 55 10.13 7.27 -4.61
C HIS A 55 9.62 5.85 -4.41
N LEU A 56 10.40 4.84 -4.79
CA LEU A 56 10.02 3.44 -4.73
C LEU A 56 10.89 2.68 -3.74
N GLU A 57 10.27 1.83 -2.93
CA GLU A 57 11.00 0.89 -2.09
C GLU A 57 11.34 -0.38 -2.88
N LEU A 58 12.49 -0.97 -2.61
CA LEU A 58 12.79 -2.30 -3.13
C LEU A 58 11.87 -3.33 -2.46
N ALA A 59 11.14 -4.12 -3.25
CA ALA A 59 10.36 -5.25 -2.75
C ALA A 59 11.31 -6.37 -2.32
N THR A 60 11.73 -6.31 -1.06
CA THR A 60 12.56 -7.34 -0.44
C THR A 60 11.74 -8.64 -0.23
N PRO A 61 12.39 -9.80 -0.10
CA PRO A 61 11.71 -11.09 0.13
C PRO A 61 10.63 -11.04 1.22
N GLU A 62 10.84 -10.25 2.28
CA GLU A 62 9.91 -10.09 3.39
C GLU A 62 8.69 -9.24 3.06
N LEU A 63 8.74 -8.38 2.03
CA LEU A 63 7.63 -7.52 1.62
C LEU A 63 6.66 -8.22 0.67
N HIS A 64 7.03 -9.33 0.05
CA HIS A 64 6.12 -10.07 -0.80
C HIS A 64 4.95 -10.69 -0.02
N PRO A 65 3.73 -10.74 -0.62
CA PRO A 65 3.35 -10.17 -1.91
C PRO A 65 3.04 -8.65 -1.85
N ILE A 66 3.50 -7.86 -2.82
CA ILE A 66 3.31 -6.41 -2.89
C ILE A 66 3.08 -5.89 -4.33
N VAL A 67 2.12 -4.97 -4.48
CA VAL A 67 1.72 -4.33 -5.74
C VAL A 67 2.22 -2.89 -5.80
N CYS A 68 2.81 -2.50 -6.92
CA CYS A 68 3.14 -1.09 -7.19
C CYS A 68 2.02 -0.41 -7.98
N GLN A 69 1.48 0.68 -7.45
CA GLN A 69 0.48 1.47 -8.16
C GLN A 69 1.08 2.72 -8.80
N ILE A 70 0.84 2.89 -10.10
CA ILE A 70 1.17 4.10 -10.85
C ILE A 70 -0.08 4.86 -11.30
N GLY A 71 0.07 6.14 -11.63
CA GLY A 71 -0.98 6.96 -12.21
C GLY A 71 -0.39 8.02 -13.14
N GLY A 72 -1.08 8.25 -14.25
CA GLY A 72 -0.68 9.21 -15.28
C GLY A 72 -1.66 9.22 -16.44
N ARG A 73 -1.28 9.87 -17.54
CA ARG A 73 -2.14 10.06 -18.72
C ARG A 73 -1.39 9.88 -20.05
N THR A 74 -0.17 9.38 -20.01
CA THR A 74 0.72 9.32 -21.18
C THR A 74 1.16 7.87 -21.35
N PRO A 75 0.66 7.15 -22.38
CA PRO A 75 1.00 5.74 -22.60
C PRO A 75 2.50 5.46 -22.62
N GLU A 76 3.29 6.37 -23.20
CA GLU A 76 4.75 6.26 -23.30
C GLU A 76 5.43 6.33 -21.92
N TYR A 77 4.91 7.13 -20.99
CA TYR A 77 5.45 7.21 -19.64
C TYR A 77 5.00 6.05 -18.78
N ALA A 78 3.75 5.60 -18.96
CA ALA A 78 3.20 4.44 -18.27
C ALA A 78 4.02 3.17 -18.54
N VAL A 79 4.32 2.89 -19.82
CA VAL A 79 5.13 1.71 -20.18
C VAL A 79 6.58 1.83 -19.71
N LYS A 80 7.22 3.00 -19.85
CA LYS A 80 8.58 3.24 -19.36
C LYS A 80 8.67 3.05 -17.85
N ALA A 81 7.73 3.62 -17.09
CA ALA A 81 7.66 3.43 -15.66
C ALA A 81 7.44 1.95 -15.29
N SER A 82 6.52 1.26 -15.99
CA SER A 82 6.23 -0.16 -15.76
C SER A 82 7.48 -1.04 -15.91
N GLN A 83 8.18 -0.91 -17.05
CA GLN A 83 9.38 -1.68 -17.33
C GLN A 83 10.48 -1.39 -16.31
N MET A 84 10.70 -0.11 -15.98
CA MET A 84 11.68 0.28 -14.96
C MET A 84 11.36 -0.31 -13.58
N ILE A 85 10.08 -0.29 -13.18
CA ILE A 85 9.61 -0.89 -11.92
C ILE A 85 9.89 -2.40 -11.90
N HIS A 86 9.48 -3.09 -12.96
CA HIS A 86 9.69 -4.53 -13.11
C HIS A 86 11.18 -4.89 -13.07
N GLU A 87 12.02 -4.12 -13.75
CA GLU A 87 13.42 -4.43 -13.90
C GLU A 87 14.25 -4.24 -12.63
N ARG A 88 13.86 -3.27 -11.79
CA ARG A 88 14.69 -2.77 -10.68
C ARG A 88 14.11 -3.01 -9.29
N PHE A 89 12.79 -3.08 -9.13
CA PHE A 89 12.16 -3.00 -7.81
C PHE A 89 11.47 -4.28 -7.34
N GLY A 90 11.28 -5.26 -8.23
CA GLY A 90 10.86 -6.62 -7.87
C GLY A 90 9.42 -6.77 -7.38
N TYR A 91 8.51 -5.84 -7.69
CA TYR A 91 7.09 -5.97 -7.31
C TYR A 91 6.40 -7.16 -7.99
N ASP A 92 5.31 -7.67 -7.40
CA ASP A 92 4.58 -8.84 -7.92
C ASP A 92 3.53 -8.48 -8.99
N GLU A 93 3.12 -7.21 -9.03
CA GLU A 93 2.09 -6.69 -9.93
C GLU A 93 2.26 -5.17 -10.10
N ILE A 94 1.95 -4.64 -11.29
CA ILE A 94 1.88 -3.20 -11.55
C ILE A 94 0.43 -2.80 -11.86
N ASN A 95 -0.10 -1.86 -11.08
CA ASN A 95 -1.47 -1.42 -11.18
C ASN A 95 -1.58 0.02 -11.71
N LEU A 96 -2.50 0.26 -12.64
CA LEU A 96 -2.86 1.59 -13.11
C LEU A 96 -4.03 2.17 -12.28
N ASN A 97 -3.83 3.36 -11.72
CA ASN A 97 -4.86 4.09 -10.99
C ASN A 97 -5.84 4.81 -11.94
N ILE A 98 -7.11 4.39 -11.91
CA ILE A 98 -8.27 5.04 -12.53
C ILE A 98 -9.36 5.26 -11.46
N ASP A 99 -8.94 5.67 -10.26
CA ASP A 99 -9.81 5.78 -9.06
C ASP A 99 -9.72 7.14 -8.36
N CYS A 100 -8.55 7.78 -8.37
CA CYS A 100 -8.29 8.97 -7.56
C CYS A 100 -9.19 10.16 -7.99
N PRO A 101 -10.04 10.72 -7.10
CA PRO A 101 -10.93 11.86 -7.43
C PRO A 101 -10.28 13.23 -7.35
N SER A 102 -9.06 13.32 -6.81
CA SER A 102 -8.58 14.59 -6.25
C SER A 102 -8.46 15.67 -7.33
N ASN A 103 -8.75 16.93 -6.98
CA ASN A 103 -8.65 18.03 -7.95
C ASN A 103 -7.23 18.17 -8.53
N ARG A 104 -6.19 17.83 -7.75
CA ARG A 104 -4.80 17.80 -8.25
C ARG A 104 -4.59 16.74 -9.33
N VAL A 105 -5.27 15.59 -9.23
CA VAL A 105 -5.07 14.43 -10.11
C VAL A 105 -6.05 14.47 -11.28
N SER A 106 -7.36 14.46 -11.01
CA SER A 106 -8.40 14.40 -12.04
C SER A 106 -8.77 15.74 -12.64
N GLY A 107 -8.67 16.83 -11.87
CA GLY A 107 -8.95 18.17 -12.40
C GLY A 107 -7.77 18.75 -13.16
N LYS A 108 -6.64 18.98 -12.46
CA LYS A 108 -5.50 19.72 -13.02
C LYS A 108 -4.57 18.88 -13.90
N ARG A 109 -4.36 17.60 -13.55
CA ARG A 109 -3.42 16.71 -14.27
C ARG A 109 -4.11 15.72 -15.19
N CYS A 110 -5.43 15.70 -15.20
CA CYS A 110 -6.28 14.89 -16.07
C CYS A 110 -5.96 13.38 -16.06
N PHE A 111 -5.73 12.80 -14.88
CA PHE A 111 -5.68 11.34 -14.71
C PHE A 111 -6.43 10.85 -13.46
N GLY A 112 -6.42 9.55 -13.17
CA GLY A 112 -7.20 8.95 -12.10
C GLY A 112 -8.65 8.75 -12.51
N ALA A 113 -9.61 9.13 -11.67
CA ALA A 113 -11.04 8.89 -11.91
C ALA A 113 -11.57 9.49 -13.23
N ILE A 114 -11.00 10.61 -13.69
CA ILE A 114 -11.43 11.27 -14.93
C ILE A 114 -11.21 10.39 -16.18
N LEU A 115 -10.29 9.43 -16.11
CA LEU A 115 -10.03 8.46 -17.18
C LEU A 115 -11.20 7.46 -17.37
N MET A 116 -12.26 7.52 -16.59
CA MET A 116 -13.50 6.77 -16.83
C MET A 116 -14.47 7.46 -17.80
N ALA A 117 -14.23 8.73 -18.11
CA ALA A 117 -15.13 9.60 -18.86
C ALA A 117 -14.56 10.00 -20.21
N ASP A 118 -15.44 10.38 -21.14
CA ASP A 118 -15.03 10.96 -22.42
C ASP A 118 -14.46 12.38 -22.25
N PRO A 119 -13.47 12.77 -23.07
CA PRO A 119 -12.75 11.95 -24.07
C PRO A 119 -11.60 11.13 -23.46
N HIS A 120 -11.41 11.16 -22.15
CA HIS A 120 -10.23 10.63 -21.45
C HIS A 120 -10.16 9.10 -21.35
N LYS A 121 -11.27 8.38 -21.55
CA LYS A 121 -11.30 6.92 -21.46
C LYS A 121 -10.40 6.23 -22.48
N ASP A 122 -10.22 6.82 -23.66
CA ASP A 122 -9.34 6.27 -24.70
C ASP A 122 -7.87 6.33 -24.27
N THR A 123 -7.49 7.34 -23.47
CA THR A 123 -6.17 7.40 -22.83
C THR A 123 -5.95 6.22 -21.88
N ALA A 124 -6.96 5.83 -21.09
CA ALA A 124 -6.83 4.65 -20.23
C ALA A 124 -6.58 3.37 -21.03
N TYR A 125 -7.31 3.18 -22.13
CA TYR A 125 -7.15 2.02 -23.01
C TYR A 125 -5.75 1.98 -23.62
N ALA A 126 -5.28 3.12 -24.14
CA ALA A 126 -3.93 3.24 -24.71
C ALA A 126 -2.83 2.97 -23.66
N MET A 127 -2.98 3.46 -22.43
CA MET A 127 -2.04 3.20 -21.34
C MET A 127 -1.99 1.71 -20.96
N VAL A 128 -3.15 1.08 -20.78
CA VAL A 128 -3.22 -0.37 -20.49
C VAL A 128 -2.59 -1.18 -21.60
N GLN A 129 -2.87 -0.83 -22.86
CA GLN A 129 -2.28 -1.50 -24.02
C GLN A 129 -0.76 -1.36 -24.06
N ALA A 130 -0.24 -0.15 -23.82
CA ALA A 130 1.19 0.12 -23.82
C ALA A 130 1.91 -0.67 -22.72
N MET A 131 1.37 -0.65 -21.48
CA MET A 131 1.90 -1.42 -20.36
C MET A 131 1.88 -2.93 -20.64
N ALA A 132 0.73 -3.47 -21.06
CA ALA A 132 0.59 -4.91 -21.31
C ALA A 132 1.51 -5.40 -22.45
N LYS A 133 1.65 -4.63 -23.53
CA LYS A 133 2.58 -4.96 -24.63
C LYS A 133 4.04 -4.82 -24.22
N GLY A 134 4.38 -3.78 -23.46
CA GLY A 134 5.74 -3.54 -22.98
C GLY A 134 6.29 -4.73 -22.18
N GLU A 135 5.46 -5.28 -21.29
CA GLU A 135 5.83 -6.45 -20.48
C GLU A 135 5.94 -7.75 -21.28
N GLN A 136 5.25 -7.86 -22.42
CA GLN A 136 5.40 -8.99 -23.34
C GLN A 136 6.72 -8.90 -24.12
N THR A 137 7.13 -7.71 -24.56
CA THR A 137 8.39 -7.49 -25.30
C THR A 137 9.63 -7.70 -24.43
N THR A 138 9.59 -7.32 -23.15
CA THR A 138 10.70 -7.57 -22.22
C THR A 138 11.03 -9.07 -22.09
N MET A 139 10.03 -9.96 -22.28
CA MET A 139 10.25 -11.41 -22.31
C MET A 139 10.97 -11.91 -23.57
N SER A 140 10.72 -11.31 -24.75
CA SER A 140 11.34 -11.78 -26.00
C SER A 140 12.83 -11.42 -26.09
N ASN A 141 13.20 -10.24 -25.60
CA ASN A 141 14.59 -9.76 -25.64
C ASN A 141 15.49 -10.47 -24.63
N ALA A 142 14.95 -11.00 -23.52
CA ALA A 142 15.70 -11.81 -22.57
C ALA A 142 16.06 -13.23 -23.10
N GLY A 143 15.66 -13.57 -24.33
CA GLY A 143 15.86 -14.88 -24.96
C GLY A 143 16.79 -14.91 -26.16
N GLY A 144 17.46 -13.82 -26.52
CA GLY A 144 18.22 -13.76 -27.78
C GLY A 144 19.42 -12.83 -27.75
N GLU A 145 20.53 -13.26 -27.14
CA GLU A 145 21.87 -12.90 -27.59
C GLU A 145 22.77 -14.13 -27.52
N GLY A 146 23.04 -14.68 -28.70
CA GLY A 146 23.78 -15.91 -28.94
C GLY A 146 23.84 -16.14 -30.43
N ASN A 147 24.32 -15.16 -31.18
CA ASN A 147 24.75 -15.38 -32.55
C ASN A 147 26.05 -14.62 -32.78
N GLY A 148 27.11 -15.41 -33.00
CA GLY A 148 28.45 -14.94 -33.24
C GLY A 148 28.53 -14.09 -34.50
N HIS A 149 29.37 -13.07 -34.42
CA HIS A 149 29.98 -12.46 -35.58
C HIS A 149 31.49 -12.68 -35.43
N GLU A 150 32.00 -13.60 -36.24
CA GLU A 150 33.43 -13.73 -36.53
C GLU A 150 33.83 -12.55 -37.41
N THR A 151 34.78 -11.73 -36.96
CA THR A 151 35.64 -10.92 -37.83
C THR A 151 37.00 -10.76 -37.18
N GLU A 152 37.95 -11.54 -37.72
CA GLU A 152 39.35 -11.27 -38.04
C GLU A 152 40.20 -10.31 -37.16
N ASP A 153 41.22 -10.94 -36.56
CA ASP A 153 42.61 -10.52 -36.36
C ASP A 153 43.01 -9.03 -36.50
N HIS A 154 43.47 -8.46 -35.38
CA HIS A 154 44.72 -7.70 -35.39
C HIS A 154 45.43 -7.80 -34.04
N ASP A 155 46.65 -8.34 -34.09
CA ASP A 155 47.66 -8.31 -33.03
C ASP A 155 47.97 -6.89 -32.60
N ASP A 156 47.92 -6.61 -31.29
CA ASP A 156 48.95 -5.81 -30.64
C ASP A 156 49.02 -6.09 -29.13
N GLN A 157 50.22 -6.44 -28.69
CA GLN A 157 50.57 -6.80 -27.31
C GLN A 157 50.86 -5.54 -26.49
N ILE A 158 50.10 -5.25 -25.42
CA ILE A 158 50.65 -4.51 -24.26
C ILE A 158 50.13 -5.09 -22.92
N ALA A 159 51.12 -5.31 -22.05
CA ALA A 159 51.17 -5.85 -20.69
C ALA A 159 50.02 -5.59 -19.69
N LYS A 160 49.62 -6.70 -19.06
CA LYS A 160 49.27 -6.95 -17.64
C LYS A 160 49.11 -5.73 -16.72
N ASP A 161 47.90 -5.55 -16.20
CA ASP A 161 47.72 -5.27 -14.77
C ASP A 161 46.52 -6.07 -14.21
N THR A 162 46.80 -6.87 -13.19
CA THR A 162 45.89 -7.84 -12.59
C THR A 162 45.11 -7.21 -11.46
N THR A 163 43.81 -6.99 -11.66
CA THR A 163 42.84 -6.87 -10.55
C THR A 163 41.71 -7.85 -10.78
N SER A 164 41.60 -8.84 -9.89
CA SER A 164 40.55 -9.84 -9.93
C SER A 164 39.21 -9.21 -9.53
N THR A 165 38.38 -8.89 -10.51
CA THR A 165 36.94 -8.73 -10.30
C THR A 165 36.28 -10.08 -10.57
N THR A 166 35.93 -10.78 -9.50
CA THR A 166 35.01 -11.92 -9.58
C THR A 166 33.71 -11.47 -10.24
N PRO A 167 33.24 -12.12 -11.32
CA PRO A 167 31.94 -11.82 -11.89
C PRO A 167 30.87 -12.21 -10.86
N SER A 168 30.01 -11.27 -10.50
CA SER A 168 28.79 -11.58 -9.74
C SER A 168 27.91 -12.47 -10.62
N THR A 169 27.94 -13.78 -10.35
CA THR A 169 27.06 -14.75 -10.96
C THR A 169 25.67 -14.61 -10.32
N HIS A 170 24.92 -13.57 -10.72
CA HIS A 170 23.48 -13.63 -10.55
C HIS A 170 22.93 -14.60 -11.60
N PRO A 171 22.24 -15.69 -11.20
CA PRO A 171 21.68 -16.63 -12.14
C PRO A 171 20.65 -15.90 -13.01
N THR A 172 20.86 -15.91 -14.32
CA THR A 172 19.95 -15.36 -15.33
C THR A 172 18.71 -16.24 -15.46
N THR A 173 17.84 -16.20 -14.44
CA THR A 173 16.49 -16.76 -14.56
C THR A 173 15.71 -15.89 -15.55
N LYS A 174 15.18 -16.50 -16.61
CA LYS A 174 14.21 -15.88 -17.53
C LYS A 174 13.18 -15.07 -16.73
N ARG A 175 13.21 -13.74 -16.88
CA ARG A 175 12.37 -12.83 -16.11
C ARG A 175 10.92 -12.97 -16.61
N LYS A 176 10.04 -13.43 -15.72
CA LYS A 176 8.61 -13.65 -16.02
C LYS A 176 7.92 -12.30 -16.21
N SER A 177 7.00 -12.18 -17.18
CA SER A 177 6.16 -10.97 -17.32
C SER A 177 5.43 -10.66 -16.00
N ILE A 178 5.45 -9.38 -15.62
CA ILE A 178 4.72 -8.87 -14.47
C ILE A 178 3.24 -8.61 -14.85
N PRO A 179 2.27 -9.04 -14.03
CA PRO A 179 0.86 -8.75 -14.27
C PRO A 179 0.55 -7.24 -14.27
N ILE A 180 -0.24 -6.80 -15.24
CA ILE A 180 -0.81 -5.45 -15.31
C ILE A 180 -2.28 -5.50 -14.90
N SER A 181 -2.67 -4.59 -14.00
CA SER A 181 -4.04 -4.51 -13.48
C SER A 181 -4.56 -3.07 -13.42
N VAL A 182 -5.87 -2.92 -13.22
CA VAL A 182 -6.52 -1.60 -13.11
C VAL A 182 -7.27 -1.49 -11.79
N LYS A 183 -7.08 -0.39 -11.06
CA LYS A 183 -7.94 -0.02 -9.93
C LYS A 183 -8.86 1.12 -10.33
N THR A 184 -10.17 0.89 -10.26
CA THR A 184 -11.19 1.87 -10.69
C THR A 184 -12.42 1.87 -9.79
N ARG A 185 -13.48 2.57 -10.21
CA ARG A 185 -14.76 2.73 -9.50
C ARG A 185 -15.92 2.15 -10.30
N VAL A 186 -17.08 2.08 -9.66
CA VAL A 186 -18.32 1.60 -10.28
C VAL A 186 -19.03 2.65 -11.16
N GLY A 187 -18.52 3.89 -11.20
CA GLY A 187 -19.05 4.99 -12.01
C GLY A 187 -18.36 6.31 -11.69
N CYS A 188 -18.59 7.33 -12.50
CA CYS A 188 -18.08 8.69 -12.28
C CYS A 188 -19.08 9.77 -12.67
N GLU A 189 -18.98 10.93 -12.04
CA GLU A 189 -19.65 12.17 -12.41
C GLU A 189 -18.58 13.23 -12.64
N THR A 190 -18.58 13.83 -13.82
CA THR A 190 -17.56 14.78 -14.27
C THR A 190 -17.90 16.21 -13.82
N PRO A 191 -16.92 17.14 -13.83
CA PRO A 191 -17.16 18.53 -13.40
C PRO A 191 -18.22 19.29 -14.21
N ASP A 192 -18.44 18.91 -15.47
CA ASP A 192 -19.46 19.45 -16.38
C ASP A 192 -20.83 18.76 -16.22
N GLY A 193 -20.98 17.84 -15.26
CA GLY A 193 -22.26 17.24 -14.88
C GLY A 193 -22.63 15.96 -15.63
N VAL A 194 -21.72 15.40 -16.44
CA VAL A 194 -21.95 14.10 -17.09
C VAL A 194 -21.88 12.99 -16.03
N CYS A 195 -23.00 12.28 -15.86
CA CYS A 195 -23.12 11.18 -14.90
C CYS A 195 -23.01 9.84 -15.62
N LEU A 196 -21.89 9.14 -15.42
CA LEU A 196 -21.56 7.83 -15.97
C LEU A 196 -21.62 6.78 -14.84
N ASP A 197 -22.83 6.57 -14.31
CA ASP A 197 -23.10 5.69 -13.15
C ASP A 197 -24.08 4.55 -13.48
N THR A 198 -24.02 4.04 -14.72
CA THR A 198 -24.82 2.89 -15.16
C THR A 198 -23.98 1.62 -15.21
N THR A 199 -24.66 0.48 -15.10
CA THR A 199 -24.02 -0.83 -15.24
C THR A 199 -23.48 -1.01 -16.66
N GLU A 200 -24.21 -0.56 -17.67
CA GLU A 200 -23.86 -0.67 -19.09
C GLU A 200 -22.58 0.10 -19.40
N HIS A 201 -22.42 1.31 -18.85
CA HIS A 201 -21.20 2.10 -18.99
C HIS A 201 -20.02 1.38 -18.36
N LEU A 202 -20.17 0.88 -17.13
CA LEU A 202 -19.10 0.18 -16.43
C LEU A 202 -18.68 -1.10 -17.16
N ILE A 203 -19.65 -1.89 -17.64
CA ILE A 203 -19.39 -3.09 -18.45
C ILE A 203 -18.65 -2.71 -19.75
N SER A 204 -19.09 -1.66 -20.45
CA SER A 204 -18.41 -1.19 -21.66
C SER A 204 -16.97 -0.78 -21.38
N PHE A 205 -16.74 -0.02 -20.31
CA PHE A 205 -15.41 0.42 -19.89
C PHE A 205 -14.49 -0.76 -19.55
N VAL A 206 -14.96 -1.72 -18.74
CA VAL A 206 -14.20 -2.93 -18.39
C VAL A 206 -13.93 -3.80 -19.61
N ARG A 207 -14.91 -3.97 -20.52
CA ARG A 207 -14.73 -4.70 -21.78
C ARG A 207 -13.60 -4.13 -22.62
N ASN A 208 -13.53 -2.80 -22.75
CA ASN A 208 -12.47 -2.14 -23.50
C ASN A 208 -11.11 -2.32 -22.82
N LEU A 209 -11.00 -2.11 -21.51
CA LEU A 209 -9.73 -2.36 -20.78
C LEU A 209 -9.26 -3.81 -20.92
N ARG A 210 -10.20 -4.77 -20.88
CA ARG A 210 -9.94 -6.19 -21.12
C ARG A 210 -9.42 -6.44 -22.52
N GLN A 211 -10.04 -5.88 -23.55
CA GLN A 211 -9.58 -6.00 -24.94
C GLN A 211 -8.17 -5.43 -25.16
N HIS A 212 -7.75 -4.48 -24.32
CA HIS A 212 -6.41 -3.86 -24.36
C HIS A 212 -5.38 -4.57 -23.46
N GLY A 213 -5.74 -5.69 -22.80
CA GLY A 213 -4.80 -6.57 -22.12
C GLY A 213 -4.90 -6.62 -20.59
N CYS A 214 -5.88 -5.96 -19.96
CA CYS A 214 -6.09 -6.04 -18.51
C CYS A 214 -7.11 -7.13 -18.15
N HIS A 215 -6.70 -8.16 -17.41
CA HIS A 215 -7.59 -9.23 -16.95
C HIS A 215 -7.86 -9.21 -15.44
N ARG A 216 -7.35 -8.20 -14.71
CA ARG A 216 -7.47 -8.11 -13.26
C ARG A 216 -7.87 -6.71 -12.81
N PHE A 217 -8.95 -6.63 -12.05
CA PHE A 217 -9.60 -5.37 -11.69
C PHE A 217 -9.85 -5.24 -10.18
N TYR A 218 -9.52 -4.08 -9.65
CA TYR A 218 -9.79 -3.69 -8.26
C TYR A 218 -10.89 -2.63 -8.27
N ILE A 219 -12.09 -3.01 -7.85
CA ILE A 219 -13.28 -2.18 -7.99
C ILE A 219 -13.63 -1.53 -6.66
N HIS A 220 -13.37 -0.23 -6.54
CA HIS A 220 -13.93 0.57 -5.46
C HIS A 220 -15.43 0.73 -5.69
N ALA A 221 -16.25 0.08 -4.87
CA ALA A 221 -17.69 -0.08 -5.03
C ALA A 221 -18.50 1.20 -4.76
N ARG A 222 -17.98 2.39 -5.03
CA ARG A 222 -18.73 3.66 -5.06
C ARG A 222 -18.41 4.40 -6.33
N LYS A 223 -19.39 5.15 -6.85
CA LYS A 223 -19.08 6.17 -7.85
C LYS A 223 -18.17 7.26 -7.28
N VAL A 224 -17.67 8.11 -8.15
CA VAL A 224 -16.92 9.32 -7.80
C VAL A 224 -17.59 10.55 -8.38
N VAL A 225 -17.58 11.65 -7.64
CA VAL A 225 -17.96 12.98 -8.12
C VAL A 225 -16.70 13.84 -8.19
N ILE A 226 -16.26 14.15 -9.40
CA ILE A 226 -15.01 14.88 -9.68
C ILE A 226 -15.30 16.38 -9.63
N GLY A 227 -14.45 17.15 -8.94
CA GLY A 227 -14.63 18.59 -8.78
C GLY A 227 -15.71 19.00 -7.76
N GLY A 228 -16.76 18.19 -7.57
CA GLY A 228 -17.85 18.48 -6.62
C GLY A 228 -17.63 18.01 -5.17
N LEU A 229 -16.82 16.97 -4.94
CA LEU A 229 -16.58 16.40 -3.61
C LEU A 229 -15.07 16.27 -3.31
N SER A 230 -14.67 16.48 -2.05
CA SER A 230 -13.30 16.17 -1.61
C SER A 230 -13.01 14.67 -1.68
N PRO A 231 -11.73 14.26 -1.70
CA PRO A 231 -11.35 12.83 -1.69
C PRO A 231 -11.89 12.04 -0.49
N ILE A 232 -12.12 12.69 0.65
CA ILE A 232 -12.73 12.06 1.84
C ILE A 232 -14.23 11.89 1.61
N GLN A 233 -14.92 12.95 1.17
CA GLN A 233 -16.36 12.88 0.88
C GLN A 233 -16.67 11.83 -0.20
N ASN A 234 -15.84 11.69 -1.23
CA ASN A 234 -15.97 10.65 -2.27
C ASN A 234 -15.87 9.20 -1.75
N ARG A 235 -15.46 8.98 -0.49
CA ARG A 235 -15.43 7.66 0.15
C ARG A 235 -16.57 7.45 1.16
N ILE A 236 -17.43 8.45 1.34
CA ILE A 236 -18.44 8.49 2.39
C ILE A 236 -19.83 8.81 1.82
N VAL A 237 -19.91 9.76 0.89
CA VAL A 237 -21.16 10.32 0.37
C VAL A 237 -21.83 9.41 -0.68
N PRO A 238 -21.21 9.08 -1.84
CA PRO A 238 -21.91 8.29 -2.87
C PRO A 238 -22.14 6.86 -2.37
N PRO A 239 -23.31 6.24 -2.59
CA PRO A 239 -23.63 4.93 -2.02
C PRO A 239 -22.64 3.82 -2.44
N LEU A 240 -22.47 2.82 -1.57
CA LEU A 240 -21.81 1.56 -1.94
C LEU A 240 -22.73 0.73 -2.86
N ASN A 241 -22.14 0.04 -3.83
CA ASN A 241 -22.86 -0.81 -4.77
C ASN A 241 -22.06 -2.11 -5.00
N TYR A 242 -22.12 -3.03 -4.05
CA TYR A 242 -21.51 -4.36 -4.18
C TYR A 242 -22.16 -5.20 -5.29
N PRO A 243 -23.50 -5.19 -5.48
CA PRO A 243 -24.15 -5.94 -6.55
C PRO A 243 -23.57 -5.68 -7.94
N ARG A 244 -23.20 -4.42 -8.25
CA ARG A 244 -22.59 -4.11 -9.55
C ARG A 244 -21.21 -4.76 -9.72
N VAL A 245 -20.44 -4.97 -8.65
CA VAL A 245 -19.18 -5.72 -8.71
C VAL A 245 -19.43 -7.21 -8.97
N TYR A 246 -20.45 -7.81 -8.34
CA TYR A 246 -20.83 -9.20 -8.63
C TYR A 246 -21.33 -9.37 -10.05
N GLN A 247 -22.05 -8.37 -10.59
CA GLN A 247 -22.45 -8.39 -12.00
C GLN A 247 -21.23 -8.39 -12.93
N LEU A 248 -20.19 -7.59 -12.66
CA LEU A 248 -18.94 -7.67 -13.43
C LEU A 248 -18.31 -9.07 -13.40
N CYS A 249 -18.38 -9.77 -12.27
CA CYS A 249 -17.89 -11.14 -12.16
C CYS A 249 -18.65 -12.09 -13.11
N SER A 250 -19.98 -11.95 -13.20
CA SER A 250 -20.81 -12.73 -14.12
C SER A 250 -20.54 -12.41 -15.59
N GLU A 251 -20.32 -11.14 -15.93
CA GLU A 251 -20.13 -10.70 -17.32
C GLU A 251 -18.74 -10.99 -17.88
N PHE A 252 -17.73 -11.09 -17.00
CA PHE A 252 -16.34 -11.33 -17.39
C PHE A 252 -15.76 -12.52 -16.62
N PRO A 253 -16.22 -13.76 -16.91
CA PRO A 253 -15.76 -14.96 -16.20
C PRO A 253 -14.26 -15.24 -16.37
N ASP A 254 -13.62 -14.66 -17.40
CA ASP A 254 -12.18 -14.77 -17.66
C ASP A 254 -11.35 -13.65 -17.01
N CYS A 255 -11.98 -12.72 -16.29
CA CYS A 255 -11.31 -11.68 -15.52
C CYS A 255 -11.41 -11.93 -14.02
N GLN A 256 -10.40 -11.46 -13.29
CA GLN A 256 -10.35 -11.51 -11.83
C GLN A 256 -10.77 -10.17 -11.22
N PHE A 257 -11.60 -10.21 -10.19
CA PHE A 257 -12.11 -9.02 -9.51
C PHE A 257 -11.77 -9.04 -8.01
N VAL A 258 -11.39 -7.88 -7.49
CA VAL A 258 -11.20 -7.64 -6.06
C VAL A 258 -12.12 -6.49 -5.65
N LEU A 259 -13.00 -6.76 -4.68
CA LEU A 259 -13.94 -5.75 -4.19
C LEU A 259 -13.25 -4.83 -3.17
N ASN A 260 -13.47 -3.53 -3.31
CA ASN A 260 -12.98 -2.50 -2.40
C ASN A 260 -14.12 -1.56 -1.94
N ALA A 261 -13.88 -0.91 -0.79
CA ALA A 261 -14.68 0.12 -0.12
C ALA A 261 -15.74 -0.40 0.86
N GLY A 262 -15.83 0.24 2.03
CA GLY A 262 -16.91 -0.02 3.00
C GLY A 262 -16.77 -1.29 3.84
N ILE A 263 -15.71 -2.07 3.64
CA ILE A 263 -15.46 -3.31 4.37
C ILE A 263 -14.99 -3.00 5.79
N SER A 264 -15.77 -3.45 6.77
CA SER A 264 -15.62 -3.10 8.19
C SER A 264 -14.64 -3.99 8.96
N GLY A 265 -14.30 -5.16 8.43
CA GLY A 265 -13.35 -6.07 9.06
C GLY A 265 -13.26 -7.43 8.37
N LEU A 266 -12.56 -8.37 9.01
CA LEU A 266 -12.22 -9.67 8.43
C LEU A 266 -13.47 -10.54 8.17
N GLN A 267 -14.43 -10.59 9.11
CA GLN A 267 -15.69 -11.32 8.90
C GLN A 267 -16.46 -10.75 7.71
N ALA A 268 -16.64 -9.42 7.65
CA ALA A 268 -17.31 -8.75 6.53
C ALA A 268 -16.63 -9.08 5.19
N ALA A 269 -15.30 -9.01 5.15
CA ALA A 269 -14.53 -9.36 3.97
C ALA A 269 -14.75 -10.81 3.54
N LYS A 270 -14.84 -11.73 4.51
CA LYS A 270 -14.99 -13.17 4.28
C LYS A 270 -16.35 -13.46 3.66
N ASP A 271 -17.40 -12.90 4.25
CA ASP A 271 -18.77 -13.04 3.77
C ASP A 271 -18.93 -12.48 2.34
N ILE A 272 -18.28 -11.34 2.04
CA ILE A 272 -18.29 -10.74 0.70
C ILE A 272 -17.65 -11.65 -0.35
N CYS A 273 -16.45 -12.20 -0.09
CA CYS A 273 -15.68 -12.90 -1.12
C CYS A 273 -15.85 -14.42 -1.14
N GLN A 274 -16.38 -15.01 -0.07
CA GLN A 274 -16.67 -16.45 0.03
C GLN A 274 -18.17 -16.72 -0.11
N GLY A 275 -19.01 -15.73 0.22
CA GLY A 275 -20.44 -15.87 0.36
C GLY A 275 -20.84 -16.15 1.81
N ILE A 276 -22.13 -16.04 2.09
CA ILE A 276 -22.71 -16.23 3.42
C ILE A 276 -23.87 -17.22 3.35
N SER A 277 -24.08 -18.03 4.40
CA SER A 277 -25.28 -18.89 4.45
C SER A 277 -26.55 -18.05 4.65
N GLN A 278 -27.71 -18.61 4.30
CA GLN A 278 -28.99 -17.92 4.50
C GLN A 278 -29.23 -17.61 5.99
N SER A 279 -28.94 -18.56 6.88
CA SER A 279 -29.10 -18.40 8.33
C SER A 279 -28.18 -17.32 8.90
N ASP A 280 -26.90 -17.33 8.52
CA ASP A 280 -25.93 -16.34 9.02
C ASP A 280 -26.27 -14.94 8.49
N TYR A 281 -26.78 -14.84 7.25
CA TYR A 281 -27.26 -13.59 6.70
C TYR A 281 -28.46 -13.04 7.47
N GLU A 282 -29.41 -13.90 7.85
CA GLU A 282 -30.58 -13.50 8.64
C GLU A 282 -30.17 -13.02 10.03
N GLU A 283 -29.24 -13.73 10.69
CA GLU A 283 -28.68 -13.36 11.99
C GLU A 283 -27.92 -12.02 11.93
N HIS A 284 -27.09 -11.83 10.89
CA HIS A 284 -26.23 -10.66 10.73
C HIS A 284 -26.81 -9.59 9.80
N ARG A 285 -28.11 -9.63 9.49
CA ARG A 285 -28.74 -8.76 8.48
C ARG A 285 -28.52 -7.26 8.73
N SER A 286 -28.40 -6.87 10.01
CA SER A 286 -28.13 -5.49 10.42
C SER A 286 -26.75 -4.98 10.00
N MET A 287 -25.78 -5.88 9.79
CA MET A 287 -24.41 -5.57 9.37
C MET A 287 -24.31 -5.19 7.89
N TYR A 288 -25.20 -5.72 7.05
CA TYR A 288 -25.11 -5.65 5.58
C TYR A 288 -26.17 -4.75 4.93
N HIS A 289 -26.88 -3.97 5.74
CA HIS A 289 -28.12 -3.32 5.37
C HIS A 289 -28.00 -2.38 4.16
N VAL A 290 -29.13 -2.15 3.48
CA VAL A 290 -29.26 -1.03 2.55
C VAL A 290 -29.27 0.24 3.39
N ALA A 291 -28.14 0.96 3.46
CA ALA A 291 -28.06 2.15 4.28
C ALA A 291 -28.99 3.24 3.71
N SER A 292 -29.41 4.19 4.57
CA SER A 292 -30.34 5.27 4.19
C SER A 292 -29.87 6.15 3.02
N ASN A 293 -28.58 6.12 2.70
CA ASN A 293 -28.02 6.79 1.52
C ASN A 293 -28.09 5.96 0.22
N GLY A 294 -28.75 4.79 0.23
CA GLY A 294 -28.86 3.87 -0.89
C GLY A 294 -27.70 2.88 -1.03
N SER A 295 -26.79 2.79 -0.06
CA SER A 295 -25.67 1.85 -0.11
C SER A 295 -26.16 0.41 -0.02
N CYS A 296 -25.82 -0.47 -0.94
CA CYS A 296 -26.04 -1.90 -0.84
C CYS A 296 -24.69 -2.63 -0.62
N THR A 297 -24.57 -3.26 0.56
CA THR A 297 -23.37 -4.00 0.99
C THR A 297 -23.63 -5.48 1.23
N VAL A 298 -24.76 -5.98 0.72
CA VAL A 298 -25.20 -7.36 0.90
C VAL A 298 -24.18 -8.31 0.25
N PRO A 299 -23.61 -9.28 1.00
CA PRO A 299 -22.77 -10.33 0.44
C PRO A 299 -23.60 -11.33 -0.38
N PRO A 300 -22.98 -12.13 -1.28
CA PRO A 300 -23.69 -13.18 -2.00
C PRO A 300 -24.21 -14.25 -1.04
N ILE A 301 -25.50 -14.56 -1.10
CA ILE A 301 -26.08 -15.69 -0.35
C ILE A 301 -25.66 -16.98 -1.04
N GLY A 302 -25.10 -17.93 -0.28
CA GLY A 302 -24.48 -19.15 -0.80
C GLY A 302 -23.01 -18.93 -1.10
N LYS A 303 -22.59 -19.15 -2.36
CA LYS A 303 -21.19 -18.99 -2.79
C LYS A 303 -21.02 -17.70 -3.58
N ALA A 304 -19.96 -16.96 -3.27
CA ALA A 304 -19.54 -15.83 -4.10
C ALA A 304 -19.02 -16.29 -5.47
N PRO A 305 -19.04 -15.41 -6.50
CA PRO A 305 -18.44 -15.71 -7.80
C PRO A 305 -16.99 -16.20 -7.65
N THR A 306 -16.62 -17.24 -8.39
CA THR A 306 -15.29 -17.86 -8.28
C THR A 306 -14.17 -16.89 -8.65
N ASN A 307 -14.43 -16.03 -9.63
CA ASN A 307 -13.54 -14.98 -10.12
C ASN A 307 -13.60 -13.65 -9.33
N LEU A 308 -14.44 -13.56 -8.29
CA LEU A 308 -14.26 -12.57 -7.22
C LEU A 308 -13.14 -13.08 -6.30
N VAL A 309 -11.88 -12.82 -6.67
CA VAL A 309 -10.72 -13.47 -6.08
C VAL A 309 -10.35 -12.91 -4.70
N GLY A 310 -10.86 -11.75 -4.30
CA GLY A 310 -10.51 -11.18 -3.00
C GLY A 310 -11.22 -9.90 -2.61
N CYS A 311 -10.77 -9.35 -1.48
CA CYS A 311 -11.24 -8.08 -0.92
C CYS A 311 -10.07 -7.16 -0.60
N MET A 312 -10.29 -5.86 -0.71
CA MET A 312 -9.29 -4.83 -0.41
C MET A 312 -9.82 -3.89 0.67
N LEU A 313 -9.09 -3.80 1.79
CA LEU A 313 -9.42 -2.94 2.92
C LEU A 313 -8.49 -1.73 2.94
N GLY A 314 -9.04 -0.55 3.27
CA GLY A 314 -8.29 0.71 3.26
C GLY A 314 -8.23 1.36 4.64
N ARG A 315 -9.15 2.31 4.91
CA ARG A 315 -9.16 3.10 6.15
C ARG A 315 -9.12 2.24 7.43
N ALA A 316 -9.85 1.11 7.45
CA ALA A 316 -9.85 0.19 8.59
C ALA A 316 -8.43 -0.27 8.97
N CYS A 317 -7.56 -0.51 7.98
CA CYS A 317 -6.17 -0.89 8.18
C CYS A 317 -5.35 0.19 8.90
N MET A 318 -5.63 1.46 8.61
CA MET A 318 -4.95 2.59 9.24
C MET A 318 -5.55 2.94 10.61
N GLU A 319 -6.87 2.92 10.72
CA GLU A 319 -7.60 3.36 11.91
C GLU A 319 -7.53 2.31 13.03
N HIS A 320 -7.50 1.02 12.65
CA HIS A 320 -7.60 -0.13 13.55
C HIS A 320 -6.61 -1.25 13.17
N PRO A 321 -5.30 -0.98 12.99
CA PRO A 321 -4.33 -1.97 12.50
C PRO A 321 -4.33 -3.28 13.30
N ALA A 322 -4.56 -3.20 14.61
CA ALA A 322 -4.65 -4.37 15.48
C ALA A 322 -5.70 -5.38 15.02
N MET A 323 -6.78 -5.01 14.33
CA MET A 323 -7.80 -5.95 13.86
C MET A 323 -7.29 -6.99 12.84
N PHE A 324 -6.11 -6.75 12.26
CA PHE A 324 -5.47 -7.67 11.31
C PHE A 324 -4.53 -8.66 12.01
N HIS A 325 -4.46 -8.65 13.35
CA HIS A 325 -3.61 -9.56 14.12
C HIS A 325 -3.93 -11.04 13.93
N ASP A 326 -5.09 -11.38 13.37
CA ASP A 326 -5.61 -12.75 13.26
C ASP A 326 -5.83 -13.17 11.80
N VAL A 327 -5.42 -12.34 10.85
CA VAL A 327 -5.75 -12.55 9.43
C VAL A 327 -5.15 -13.84 8.89
N ASP A 328 -3.91 -14.19 9.23
CA ASP A 328 -3.26 -15.41 8.73
C ASP A 328 -4.02 -16.67 9.17
N ARG A 329 -4.42 -16.75 10.44
CA ARG A 329 -5.24 -17.86 10.94
C ARG A 329 -6.65 -17.83 10.37
N TYR A 330 -7.36 -16.73 10.56
CA TYR A 330 -8.80 -16.62 10.28
C TYR A 330 -9.13 -16.61 8.78
N TRP A 331 -8.30 -15.97 7.98
CA TRP A 331 -8.49 -15.81 6.54
C TRP A 331 -7.75 -16.88 5.72
N TYR A 332 -6.46 -17.08 6.01
CA TYR A 332 -5.60 -17.97 5.22
C TYR A 332 -5.51 -19.40 5.77
N GLY A 333 -6.08 -19.68 6.94
CA GLY A 333 -6.10 -21.00 7.55
C GLY A 333 -4.75 -21.42 8.15
N GLU A 334 -3.86 -20.47 8.44
CA GLU A 334 -2.60 -20.76 9.14
C GLU A 334 -2.88 -21.20 10.58
N SER A 335 -1.91 -21.87 11.22
CA SER A 335 -2.05 -22.30 12.61
C SER A 335 -2.12 -21.12 13.59
N SER A 336 -1.45 -20.01 13.26
CA SER A 336 -1.33 -18.83 14.10
C SER A 336 -0.82 -17.62 13.30
N ASN A 337 -1.06 -16.43 13.81
CA ASN A 337 -0.41 -15.21 13.34
C ASN A 337 0.98 -15.00 13.99
N PRO A 338 1.81 -14.09 13.45
CA PRO A 338 3.17 -13.89 13.95
C PRO A 338 3.27 -13.34 15.38
N CYS A 339 2.27 -12.57 15.83
CA CYS A 339 2.24 -11.96 17.17
C CYS A 339 0.92 -12.27 17.87
N GLN A 340 0.99 -12.49 19.19
CA GLN A 340 -0.16 -12.80 20.04
C GLN A 340 -0.71 -11.58 20.77
N ASN A 341 0.13 -10.56 21.02
CA ASN A 341 -0.27 -9.36 21.75
C ASN A 341 0.40 -8.08 21.20
N ARG A 342 0.04 -6.93 21.79
CA ARG A 342 0.51 -5.60 21.33
C ARG A 342 1.98 -5.36 21.64
N ARG A 343 2.48 -5.88 22.77
CA ARG A 343 3.90 -5.79 23.13
C ARG A 343 4.75 -6.39 22.02
N GLN A 344 4.47 -7.63 21.61
CA GLN A 344 5.23 -8.32 20.56
C GLN A 344 5.21 -7.55 19.23
N VAL A 345 4.06 -7.00 18.83
CA VAL A 345 3.96 -6.19 17.61
C VAL A 345 4.83 -4.92 17.72
N LEU A 346 4.71 -4.18 18.81
CA LEU A 346 5.37 -2.89 18.97
C LEU A 346 6.87 -3.04 19.22
N GLU A 347 7.33 -4.11 19.87
CA GLU A 347 8.76 -4.41 20.05
C GLU A 347 9.44 -4.80 18.73
N GLN A 348 8.79 -5.64 17.90
CA GLN A 348 9.30 -5.93 16.55
C GLN A 348 9.31 -4.68 15.68
N TYR A 349 8.30 -3.83 15.80
CA TYR A 349 8.24 -2.57 15.07
C TYR A 349 9.32 -1.58 15.55
N MET A 350 9.59 -1.52 16.86
CA MET A 350 10.70 -0.75 17.41
C MET A 350 12.05 -1.24 16.87
N ALA A 351 12.26 -2.55 16.76
CA ALA A 351 13.48 -3.12 16.18
C ALA A 351 13.66 -2.70 14.70
N TYR A 352 12.56 -2.68 13.93
CA TYR A 352 12.58 -2.12 12.58
C TYR A 352 12.95 -0.62 12.59
N LEU A 353 12.28 0.19 13.40
CA LEU A 353 12.54 1.64 13.49
C LEU A 353 13.99 1.93 13.89
N GLN A 354 14.57 1.15 14.80
CA GLN A 354 15.96 1.25 15.23
C GLN A 354 16.93 1.00 14.06
N LYS A 355 16.60 0.07 13.15
CA LYS A 355 17.39 -0.25 11.96
C LYS A 355 17.33 0.87 10.91
N VAL A 356 16.14 1.40 10.63
CA VAL A 356 15.94 2.40 9.55
C VAL A 356 16.16 3.85 9.97
N TYR A 357 16.07 4.13 11.27
CA TYR A 357 16.27 5.43 11.91
C TYR A 357 17.18 5.29 13.15
N PRO A 358 18.48 5.02 12.95
CA PRO A 358 19.42 4.88 14.07
C PRO A 358 19.49 6.17 14.91
N PRO A 359 19.70 6.04 16.24
CA PRO A 359 19.86 7.16 17.16
C PRO A 359 21.04 8.06 16.76
N ARG A 360 20.85 9.38 16.91
CA ARG A 360 21.89 10.41 16.77
C ARG A 360 22.18 11.11 18.10
N CYS A 361 21.95 10.40 19.20
CA CYS A 361 22.19 10.92 20.53
C CYS A 361 23.64 11.42 20.69
N GLY A 362 23.81 12.67 21.14
CA GLY A 362 25.12 13.33 21.26
C GLY A 362 25.51 14.20 20.07
N ASP A 363 24.64 14.34 19.07
CA ASP A 363 24.76 15.33 18.01
C ASP A 363 24.11 16.65 18.46
N ASP A 364 24.92 17.72 18.57
CA ASP A 364 24.47 19.05 19.00
C ASP A 364 23.82 19.84 17.85
N GLN A 365 23.68 19.24 16.66
CA GLN A 365 23.02 19.85 15.52
C GLN A 365 21.52 19.53 15.53
N ASP A 366 20.75 20.35 16.25
CA ASP A 366 19.27 20.32 16.30
C ASP A 366 18.60 20.36 14.90
N ASP A 367 19.35 20.76 13.87
CA ASP A 367 18.89 20.95 12.50
C ASP A 367 19.02 19.71 11.61
N MET A 368 19.66 18.64 12.10
CA MET A 368 20.01 17.48 11.30
C MET A 368 19.09 16.28 11.59
N VAL A 369 18.47 15.74 10.54
CA VAL A 369 17.54 14.60 10.65
C VAL A 369 18.27 13.29 10.35
N THR A 370 17.94 12.20 11.06
CA THR A 370 18.22 10.85 10.55
C THR A 370 17.27 10.60 9.37
N SER A 371 17.65 11.02 8.15
CA SER A 371 16.96 10.53 6.96
C SER A 371 17.00 9.00 6.93
N ARG A 372 15.91 8.43 6.42
CA ARG A 372 15.73 6.99 6.34
C ARG A 372 16.91 6.36 5.60
N ILE A 373 17.50 5.34 6.19
CA ILE A 373 18.48 4.51 5.50
C ILE A 373 17.72 3.68 4.45
N LEU A 374 18.04 3.89 3.18
CA LEU A 374 17.60 2.97 2.14
C LEU A 374 18.32 1.65 2.36
N LEU A 375 17.58 0.54 2.43
CA LEU A 375 18.13 -0.78 2.76
C LEU A 375 19.19 -1.27 1.75
N ALA A 376 19.31 -0.61 0.59
CA ALA A 376 20.31 -0.87 -0.46
C ALA A 376 21.61 -0.05 -0.33
N SER A 377 21.71 0.88 0.64
CA SER A 377 22.90 1.73 0.80
C SER A 377 24.04 1.01 1.53
N GLN A 378 25.26 1.15 1.03
CA GLN A 378 26.46 0.62 1.71
C GLN A 378 26.71 1.32 3.05
N PRO A 379 27.12 0.59 4.10
CA PRO A 379 27.53 1.18 5.36
C PRO A 379 28.80 2.03 5.17
N LEU A 380 28.84 3.22 5.78
CA LEU A 380 30.07 4.01 5.96
C LEU A 380 30.33 4.12 7.47
N PRO A 381 31.60 4.16 7.91
CA PRO A 381 31.92 4.25 9.33
C PRO A 381 31.61 5.66 9.86
N PHE A 382 30.61 5.78 10.74
CA PHE A 382 30.40 6.98 11.55
C PHE A 382 30.82 6.67 12.99
N HIS A 383 31.76 7.44 13.53
CA HIS A 383 32.24 7.26 14.90
C HIS A 383 31.52 8.24 15.83
N ILE A 384 30.57 7.75 16.64
CA ILE A 384 30.06 8.51 17.80
C ILE A 384 30.68 7.87 19.04
N THR A 385 31.59 8.59 19.69
CA THR A 385 32.53 8.06 20.70
C THR A 385 32.08 8.25 22.15
N LYS A 386 30.77 8.44 22.42
CA LYS A 386 30.25 8.65 23.79
C LYS A 386 28.92 7.95 24.03
N GLN A 387 28.76 7.34 25.21
CA GLN A 387 27.50 6.82 25.73
C GLN A 387 26.47 7.96 25.87
N CYS A 388 25.27 7.78 25.33
CA CYS A 388 24.23 8.79 25.49
C CYS A 388 23.76 8.87 26.95
N PRO A 389 23.65 10.07 27.56
CA PRO A 389 23.14 10.20 28.93
C PRO A 389 21.61 9.99 29.06
N ILE A 390 20.89 9.90 27.94
CA ILE A 390 19.42 9.75 27.89
C ILE A 390 19.02 8.30 27.64
N CYS A 391 19.51 7.72 26.54
CA CYS A 391 19.15 6.36 26.14
C CYS A 391 20.20 5.32 26.53
N HIS A 392 21.36 5.73 27.07
CA HIS A 392 22.46 4.88 27.53
C HIS A 392 23.04 3.91 26.47
N THR A 393 22.66 4.06 25.20
CA THR A 393 23.22 3.29 24.09
C THR A 393 24.65 3.71 23.81
N ASN A 394 25.56 2.71 23.75
CA ASN A 394 26.91 2.86 23.25
C ASN A 394 26.90 2.69 21.73
N ASN A 395 27.25 3.74 20.99
CA ASN A 395 27.38 3.70 19.53
C ASN A 395 28.80 3.34 19.06
N GLU A 396 29.65 2.83 19.97
CA GLU A 396 31.10 2.64 19.74
C GLU A 396 31.43 1.67 18.57
N ASN A 397 30.46 0.92 18.03
CA ASN A 397 30.67 -0.05 16.94
C ASN A 397 29.58 -0.08 15.85
N GLN A 398 28.69 0.92 15.75
CA GLN A 398 27.68 0.91 14.67
C GLN A 398 28.19 1.67 13.44
N GLN A 399 28.56 0.94 12.38
CA GLN A 399 28.68 1.51 11.04
C GLN A 399 27.27 1.94 10.58
N LEU A 400 27.03 3.24 10.51
CA LEU A 400 25.75 3.80 10.05
C LEU A 400 25.89 4.20 8.57
N PRO A 401 25.08 3.66 7.65
CA PRO A 401 25.13 4.08 6.25
C PRO A 401 24.86 5.59 6.14
N VAL A 402 25.78 6.27 5.45
CA VAL A 402 25.73 7.71 5.21
C VAL A 402 24.69 7.98 4.13
N GLN A 403 23.81 8.93 4.38
CA GLN A 403 23.01 9.55 3.34
C GLN A 403 23.96 10.25 2.37
N SER A 404 23.77 10.09 1.05
CA SER A 404 24.42 10.99 0.11
C SER A 404 24.20 12.43 0.60
N LEU A 405 25.28 13.18 0.74
CA LEU A 405 25.29 14.57 1.19
C LEU A 405 24.69 15.49 0.12
N GLU A 406 23.56 15.12 -0.46
CA GLU A 406 22.84 15.94 -1.43
C GLU A 406 21.83 16.80 -0.68
N GLU A 407 22.24 18.07 -0.61
CA GLU A 407 21.49 19.26 -0.22
C GLU A 407 21.26 19.47 1.29
N ARG A 408 22.21 20.23 1.86
CA ARG A 408 22.07 20.94 3.14
C ARG A 408 20.93 21.97 3.05
N HIS A 409 19.69 21.53 3.24
CA HIS A 409 18.54 22.43 3.31
C HIS A 409 18.49 23.12 4.68
N LYS A 410 18.74 24.44 4.70
CA LYS A 410 18.69 25.32 5.89
C LYS A 410 17.27 25.54 6.46
N GLN A 411 16.40 24.53 6.54
CA GLN A 411 15.07 24.64 7.19
C GLN A 411 14.77 23.46 8.13
N PRO A 412 15.15 23.56 9.41
CA PRO A 412 15.17 22.43 10.35
C PRO A 412 13.82 22.01 10.96
N SER A 413 12.79 22.87 10.98
CA SER A 413 11.53 22.55 11.69
C SER A 413 10.59 21.59 10.95
N LYS A 414 10.64 21.54 9.61
CA LYS A 414 9.69 20.76 8.80
C LYS A 414 10.13 19.31 8.56
N ILE A 415 11.43 19.00 8.62
CA ILE A 415 11.96 17.68 8.27
C ILE A 415 11.91 16.72 9.47
N ILE A 416 12.21 17.20 10.68
CA ILE A 416 12.17 16.41 11.95
C ILE A 416 10.77 15.87 12.21
N THR A 417 9.75 16.69 11.95
CA THR A 417 8.33 16.31 12.09
C THR A 417 7.97 15.15 11.15
N ARG A 418 8.57 15.06 9.95
CA ARG A 418 8.23 14.02 8.96
C ARG A 418 8.70 12.62 9.35
N VAL A 419 9.86 12.45 9.98
CA VAL A 419 10.34 11.11 10.39
C VAL A 419 9.48 10.55 11.52
N MET A 420 9.19 11.37 12.54
CA MET A 420 8.31 10.97 13.63
C MET A 420 6.89 10.69 13.13
N ASP A 421 6.34 11.56 12.27
CA ASP A 421 5.02 11.35 11.69
C ASP A 421 4.95 10.05 10.88
N ARG A 422 5.93 9.77 10.01
CA ARG A 422 5.99 8.53 9.22
C ARG A 422 6.13 7.30 10.12
N SER A 423 6.97 7.37 11.15
CA SER A 423 7.21 6.25 12.08
C SER A 423 5.98 5.92 12.93
N PHE A 424 5.23 6.93 13.36
CA PHE A 424 4.18 6.74 14.37
C PHE A 424 2.78 6.64 13.79
N LYS A 425 2.52 7.23 12.61
CA LYS A 425 1.21 7.16 11.97
C LYS A 425 0.67 5.73 11.81
N PRO A 426 1.47 4.71 11.43
CA PRO A 426 1.00 3.33 11.32
C PRO A 426 0.46 2.74 12.64
N ILE A 427 1.01 3.15 13.78
CA ILE A 427 0.72 2.56 15.10
C ILE A 427 -0.24 3.40 15.95
N LEU A 428 -0.75 4.54 15.47
CA LEU A 428 -1.69 5.39 16.20
C LEU A 428 -2.99 4.65 16.58
N GLY A 429 -3.41 3.73 15.73
CA GLY A 429 -4.62 2.91 15.90
C GLY A 429 -4.43 1.62 16.71
N MET A 430 -3.21 1.32 17.20
CA MET A 430 -2.90 0.01 17.81
C MET A 430 -3.77 -0.31 19.05
N PHE A 431 -4.14 0.72 19.81
CA PHE A 431 -5.00 0.61 21.00
C PHE A 431 -6.43 1.11 20.73
N PHE A 432 -6.89 1.13 19.47
CA PHE A 432 -8.25 1.57 19.18
C PHE A 432 -9.28 0.75 19.97
N GLY A 433 -10.30 1.43 20.52
CA GLY A 433 -11.37 0.79 21.31
C GLY A 433 -10.97 0.35 22.71
N LEU A 434 -9.70 0.46 23.10
CA LEU A 434 -9.22 0.06 24.43
C LEU A 434 -9.10 1.23 25.42
N PRO A 435 -9.12 0.96 26.74
CA PRO A 435 -8.71 1.92 27.75
C PRO A 435 -7.33 2.51 27.42
N LYS A 436 -7.10 3.77 27.83
CA LYS A 436 -5.83 4.50 27.59
C LYS A 436 -5.45 4.74 26.13
N SER A 437 -6.26 4.36 25.13
CA SER A 437 -6.03 4.68 23.70
C SER A 437 -5.72 6.16 23.45
N LYS A 438 -6.51 7.06 24.06
CA LYS A 438 -6.31 8.51 23.99
C LYS A 438 -5.03 8.96 24.70
N PHE A 439 -4.68 8.33 25.81
CA PHE A 439 -3.45 8.60 26.55
C PHE A 439 -2.24 8.21 25.71
N TYR A 440 -2.20 6.99 25.16
CA TYR A 440 -1.15 6.51 24.26
C TYR A 440 -0.88 7.49 23.11
N ARG A 441 -1.92 7.91 22.38
CA ARG A 441 -1.76 8.87 21.27
C ARG A 441 -1.20 10.22 21.72
N LYS A 442 -1.69 10.74 22.85
CA LYS A 442 -1.21 12.01 23.41
C LYS A 442 0.23 11.91 23.88
N GLU A 443 0.59 10.79 24.49
CA GLU A 443 1.94 10.58 25.00
C GLU A 443 2.95 10.40 23.86
N LEU A 444 2.57 9.68 22.81
CA LEU A 444 3.35 9.58 21.58
C LEU A 444 3.55 10.95 20.91
N GLU A 445 2.50 11.78 20.83
CA GLU A 445 2.59 13.16 20.31
C GLU A 445 3.45 14.07 21.22
N ARG A 446 3.36 13.92 22.54
CA ARG A 446 4.12 14.71 23.51
C ARG A 446 5.61 14.37 23.43
N LEU A 447 5.95 13.08 23.49
CA LEU A 447 7.34 12.62 23.48
C LEU A 447 7.99 12.78 22.11
N SER A 448 7.23 12.69 21.01
CA SER A 448 7.74 13.01 19.67
C SER A 448 8.01 14.49 19.45
N ARG A 449 7.60 15.39 20.36
CA ARG A 449 7.92 16.81 20.35
C ARG A 449 9.02 17.19 21.34
N ASP A 450 9.52 16.25 22.14
CA ASP A 450 10.65 16.49 23.03
C ASP A 450 11.96 16.38 22.22
N THR A 451 12.69 17.49 22.07
CA THR A 451 13.94 17.53 21.28
C THR A 451 14.99 16.55 21.80
N LYS A 452 15.12 16.40 23.12
CA LYS A 452 16.13 15.53 23.72
C LYS A 452 15.85 14.07 23.43
N LEU A 453 14.58 13.67 23.51
CA LEU A 453 14.18 12.29 23.22
C LEU A 453 14.17 11.98 21.74
N ARG A 454 13.77 12.95 20.89
CA ARG A 454 13.75 12.77 19.43
C ARG A 454 15.11 12.41 18.86
N ASN A 455 16.20 12.98 19.37
CA ASN A 455 17.56 12.69 18.91
C ASN A 455 17.99 11.24 19.21
N CYS A 456 17.31 10.57 20.15
CA CYS A 456 17.50 9.15 20.42
C CYS A 456 16.76 8.25 19.41
N GLY A 457 16.05 8.82 18.44
CA GLY A 457 15.35 8.11 17.38
C GLY A 457 13.91 7.69 17.73
N PRO A 458 13.08 7.36 16.73
CA PRO A 458 11.67 7.02 16.92
C PRO A 458 11.48 5.73 17.72
N ALA A 459 12.40 4.76 17.62
CA ALA A 459 12.36 3.54 18.43
C ALA A 459 12.46 3.84 19.94
N HIS A 460 13.36 4.75 20.32
CA HIS A 460 13.53 5.15 21.72
C HIS A 460 12.31 5.92 22.24
N VAL A 461 11.77 6.86 21.44
CA VAL A 461 10.54 7.57 21.79
C VAL A 461 9.39 6.58 22.00
N LEU A 462 9.21 5.60 21.11
CA LEU A 462 8.18 4.57 21.26
C LEU A 462 8.41 3.75 22.54
N LYS A 463 9.65 3.33 22.82
CA LYS A 463 10.00 2.62 24.07
C LYS A 463 9.51 3.38 25.32
N ARG A 464 9.80 4.69 25.40
CA ARG A 464 9.37 5.55 26.52
C ARG A 464 7.85 5.66 26.63
N VAL A 465 7.13 5.66 25.51
CA VAL A 465 5.66 5.60 25.51
C VAL A 465 5.17 4.27 26.09
N LEU A 466 5.76 3.13 25.68
CA LEU A 466 5.33 1.82 26.18
C LEU A 466 5.57 1.66 27.69
N GLU A 467 6.70 2.16 28.20
CA GLU A 467 7.01 2.17 29.64
C GLU A 467 6.03 3.02 30.48
N SER A 468 5.25 3.89 29.85
CA SER A 468 4.19 4.69 30.50
C SER A 468 2.82 4.01 30.51
N LEU A 469 2.69 2.84 29.86
CA LEU A 469 1.46 2.07 29.79
C LEU A 469 1.50 0.89 30.78
N PRO A 470 0.34 0.45 31.29
CA PRO A 470 0.27 -0.77 32.11
C PRO A 470 0.67 -2.00 31.29
N ASP A 471 1.41 -2.92 31.90
CA ASP A 471 1.83 -4.17 31.26
C ASP A 471 0.61 -5.01 30.83
N GLU A 472 -0.46 -5.02 31.62
CA GLU A 472 -1.68 -5.76 31.28
C GLU A 472 -2.30 -5.30 29.95
N LEU A 473 -2.15 -4.02 29.60
CA LEU A 473 -2.66 -3.48 28.33
C LEU A 473 -1.81 -3.90 27.13
N LEU A 474 -0.50 -4.07 27.35
CA LEU A 474 0.47 -4.45 26.33
C LEU A 474 0.47 -5.97 26.09
N ASP A 475 0.37 -6.73 27.16
CA ASP A 475 0.47 -8.19 27.20
C ASP A 475 -0.87 -8.91 27.04
N GLN A 476 -1.99 -8.17 27.06
CA GLN A 476 -3.29 -8.74 26.73
C GLN A 476 -3.26 -9.35 25.32
N ASP A 477 -3.51 -10.66 25.28
CA ASP A 477 -3.67 -11.41 24.04
C ASP A 477 -4.76 -10.80 23.17
N PHE A 478 -4.49 -10.77 21.88
CA PHE A 478 -5.51 -10.37 20.93
C PHE A 478 -6.65 -11.39 20.89
N LEU A 479 -7.87 -10.89 20.77
CA LEU A 479 -9.06 -11.74 20.70
C LEU A 479 -9.20 -12.34 19.29
N PRO A 480 -9.46 -13.65 19.15
CA PRO A 480 -9.82 -14.23 17.86
C PRO A 480 -10.94 -13.46 17.17
N THR A 481 -10.89 -13.36 15.84
CA THR A 481 -11.84 -12.61 15.01
C THR A 481 -13.28 -13.00 15.30
N GLU A 482 -13.55 -14.28 15.52
CA GLU A 482 -14.87 -14.84 15.82
C GLU A 482 -15.45 -14.33 17.16
N ARG A 483 -14.59 -13.86 18.07
CA ARG A 483 -14.99 -13.32 19.38
C ARG A 483 -15.05 -11.79 19.39
N MET A 484 -14.77 -11.11 18.28
CA MET A 484 -14.88 -9.66 18.20
C MET A 484 -16.34 -9.23 18.07
N THR A 485 -16.92 -8.72 19.17
CA THR A 485 -18.32 -8.30 19.23
C THR A 485 -18.58 -6.87 18.72
N ASN A 486 -17.52 -6.09 18.46
CA ASN A 486 -17.60 -4.69 18.05
C ASN A 486 -16.94 -4.47 16.69
N ILE A 487 -17.43 -5.13 15.65
CA ILE A 487 -17.02 -4.81 14.28
C ILE A 487 -17.71 -3.49 13.89
N PRO A 488 -16.97 -2.42 13.53
CA PRO A 488 -17.58 -1.14 13.18
C PRO A 488 -18.55 -1.31 12.01
N VAL A 489 -19.84 -1.09 12.20
CA VAL A 489 -20.80 -1.17 11.09
C VAL A 489 -20.62 0.03 10.17
N HIS A 490 -20.74 -0.17 8.85
CA HIS A 490 -20.76 0.95 7.92
C HIS A 490 -22.02 1.80 8.16
N HIS A 491 -21.85 2.96 8.80
CA HIS A 491 -22.91 3.96 8.92
C HIS A 491 -22.83 4.96 7.76
N ALA A 492 -23.97 5.21 7.10
CA ALA A 492 -24.08 6.36 6.22
C ALA A 492 -23.85 7.66 7.05
N PRO A 493 -23.14 8.66 6.51
CA PRO A 493 -22.97 9.93 7.19
C PRO A 493 -24.34 10.54 7.51
N ASP A 494 -24.52 11.03 8.73
CA ASP A 494 -25.74 11.74 9.13
C ASP A 494 -25.93 13.00 8.26
N GLN A 495 -27.01 13.03 7.47
CA GLN A 495 -27.32 14.15 6.58
C GLN A 495 -27.81 15.40 7.32
N SER A 496 -28.14 15.29 8.62
CA SER A 496 -28.62 16.41 9.44
C SER A 496 -27.58 17.53 9.64
N ASN A 497 -26.29 17.22 9.49
CA ASN A 497 -25.19 18.16 9.72
C ASN A 497 -24.73 18.97 8.49
N LYS A 498 -25.46 18.92 7.37
CA LYS A 498 -25.13 19.67 6.14
C LYS A 498 -25.14 21.20 6.27
N ARG A 499 -25.63 21.78 7.39
CA ARG A 499 -25.80 23.23 7.55
C ARG A 499 -24.65 24.01 8.22
N LYS A 500 -23.52 23.39 8.62
CA LYS A 500 -22.53 24.11 9.46
C LYS A 500 -21.10 24.29 8.92
N ARG A 501 -20.80 23.93 7.67
CA ARG A 501 -19.45 24.18 7.12
C ARG A 501 -19.48 24.72 5.69
N SER A 502 -19.99 25.93 5.56
CA SER A 502 -19.67 26.85 4.46
C SER A 502 -19.46 28.24 5.07
N LYS A 503 -18.24 28.50 5.54
CA LYS A 503 -17.65 29.83 5.69
C LYS A 503 -16.17 29.71 5.40
#